data_AF-A0A953G5W4-F1
#
_entry.id   AF-A0A953G5W4-F1
#
_cell.length_a   1.000
_cell.length_b   1.000
_cell.length_c   1.000
_cell.angle_alpha   90.00
_cell.angle_beta   90.00
_cell.angle_gamma   90.00
#
_symmetry.space_group_name_H-M   'P 1'
#
loop_
_entity.id
_entity.type
_entity.pdbx_description
1 polymer ?
#
loop_
_entity_poly.entity_id
_entity_poly.type
_entity_poly.pdbx_seq_one_letter_code
_entity_poly.pdbx_strand_id
1 'polypeptide(L)'
;MNSLTLGLYHDLISRCAATTLDSGNSQHSRQTLQTFSSSTDLRSALLTRKIDAALVSSASLEDFIHPELATIGVLPRLDIRTVVLLKAGWREKSTLRGAFASETQSAVVTAFLADALPNKEQKIDWDAANDALSALKGFWASEWEVLAIPKYLLDLLLSESEYVPEPFTKISAEALGALTRIVLPLSEVPAIPGAGTVWIVASRSDSAIKPKLEALSCAATQAAFREERRTIEHLELNPLFACVTSLCLPYGYLTYVRAKQNRSGHLAQQLFVQSGTPLPRTQAERIFPSNEGEAQLFDRERLELFPLPELTNRGIWVAKAEALPTDLKLPATSVIWTAGVKTWKRLAARGVLVNGSADGLGEDSSNPPANLFPEVTEWLKFSHAEGIATPERALISTYRLVPKTDLPDLNQRTHFFWSSGSAFELALSQQPSIKPRWHASGPGHTHRTIVQALGGSERVRIFPDYYTWRSEVVQ
;
A
#
# COMPACT_ATOMS: atom_id res chain seq x y z
N MET A 1 0.64 14.17 -7.76
CA MET A 1 0.64 13.48 -9.07
C MET A 1 -0.08 14.39 -10.06
N ASN A 2 0.57 14.76 -11.16
CA ASN A 2 0.06 15.75 -12.14
C ASN A 2 -1.24 15.27 -12.81
N SER A 3 -2.17 16.19 -13.07
CA SER A 3 -3.45 15.98 -13.76
C SER A 3 -3.33 15.27 -15.11
N LEU A 4 -2.17 15.40 -15.78
CA LEU A 4 -1.82 14.68 -17.01
C LEU A 4 -1.73 13.15 -16.84
N THR A 5 -1.28 12.68 -15.67
CA THR A 5 -1.15 11.25 -15.38
C THR A 5 -2.54 10.63 -15.21
N LEU A 6 -3.44 11.30 -14.47
CA LEU A 6 -4.83 10.84 -14.32
C LEU A 6 -5.59 10.85 -15.66
N GLY A 7 -5.39 11.86 -16.52
CA GLY A 7 -6.06 11.93 -17.83
C GLY A 7 -5.70 10.78 -18.78
N LEU A 8 -4.44 10.33 -18.80
CA LEU A 8 -4.00 9.15 -19.57
C LEU A 8 -4.43 7.82 -18.92
N TYR A 9 -4.57 7.80 -17.60
CA TYR A 9 -5.01 6.64 -16.83
C TYR A 9 -6.52 6.37 -16.92
N HIS A 10 -7.31 7.44 -17.11
CA HIS A 10 -8.76 7.42 -17.26
C HIS A 10 -9.28 6.54 -18.39
N ASP A 11 -8.49 6.48 -19.47
CA ASP A 11 -8.85 5.78 -20.69
C ASP A 11 -8.48 4.28 -20.62
N LEU A 12 -7.56 3.95 -19.72
CA LEU A 12 -6.76 2.73 -19.73
C LEU A 12 -7.49 1.48 -19.24
N ILE A 13 -8.47 1.67 -18.38
CA ILE A 13 -9.21 0.59 -17.73
C ILE A 13 -10.45 0.22 -18.51
N SER A 14 -10.96 1.08 -19.39
CA SER A 14 -12.17 0.75 -20.11
C SER A 14 -11.91 0.04 -21.43
N ARG A 15 -10.89 0.45 -22.21
CA ARG A 15 -10.74 0.08 -23.62
C ARG A 15 -9.34 0.42 -24.12
N CYS A 16 -8.35 -0.47 -23.95
CA CYS A 16 -7.20 -0.63 -24.87
C CYS A 16 -6.87 0.65 -25.69
N ALA A 17 -6.42 1.73 -25.04
CA ALA A 17 -6.46 3.06 -25.64
C ALA A 17 -5.19 3.37 -26.44
N ALA A 18 -5.35 4.17 -27.48
CA ALA A 18 -4.32 4.54 -28.44
C ALA A 18 -4.08 6.04 -28.52
N THR A 19 -2.84 6.44 -28.80
CA THR A 19 -2.46 7.86 -28.96
C THR A 19 -1.85 8.13 -30.33
N THR A 20 -2.21 9.27 -30.94
CA THR A 20 -1.54 9.86 -32.11
C THR A 20 -0.77 11.13 -31.71
N LEU A 21 0.53 11.18 -31.98
CA LEU A 21 1.39 12.34 -31.71
C LEU A 21 1.77 13.03 -33.02
N ASP A 22 1.01 14.05 -33.42
CA ASP A 22 1.28 14.82 -34.64
C ASP A 22 2.67 15.47 -34.61
N SER A 23 3.44 15.22 -35.67
CA SER A 23 4.70 15.90 -35.96
C SER A 23 4.52 16.90 -37.10
N GLY A 24 4.05 18.12 -36.81
CA GLY A 24 4.15 19.22 -37.77
C GLY A 24 3.07 20.30 -37.69
N ASN A 25 3.48 21.47 -37.18
CA ASN A 25 2.91 22.81 -37.37
C ASN A 25 1.48 23.17 -36.89
N SER A 26 1.48 24.27 -36.14
CA SER A 26 0.40 25.22 -35.83
C SER A 26 -0.68 24.82 -34.81
N GLN A 27 -0.54 25.41 -33.61
CA GLN A 27 -1.60 25.91 -32.72
C GLN A 27 -2.93 25.13 -32.68
N HIS A 28 -2.89 23.87 -32.26
CA HIS A 28 -3.85 23.24 -31.33
C HIS A 28 -3.38 21.81 -31.07
N SER A 29 -2.56 21.62 -30.04
CA SER A 29 -2.15 20.30 -29.56
C SER A 29 -3.37 19.53 -28.99
N ARG A 30 -4.00 18.66 -29.79
CA ARG A 30 -4.95 17.66 -29.27
C ARG A 30 -4.36 16.27 -29.46
N GLN A 31 -3.86 15.70 -28.37
CA GLN A 31 -3.73 14.24 -28.24
C GLN A 31 -5.15 13.67 -28.44
N THR A 32 -5.38 12.95 -29.53
CA THR A 32 -6.68 12.31 -29.76
C THR A 32 -6.57 10.87 -29.28
N LEU A 33 -7.24 10.59 -28.16
CA LEU A 33 -7.36 9.25 -27.62
C LEU A 33 -8.46 8.49 -28.40
N GLN A 34 -8.12 7.31 -28.92
CA GLN A 34 -9.09 6.41 -29.56
C GLN A 34 -9.26 5.15 -28.72
N THR A 35 -10.52 4.73 -28.51
CA THR A 35 -10.86 3.52 -27.76
C THR A 35 -11.20 2.37 -28.71
N PHE A 36 -10.76 1.15 -28.37
CA PHE A 36 -10.96 -0.06 -29.18
C PHE A 36 -11.74 -1.13 -28.40
N SER A 37 -12.55 -1.91 -29.12
CA SER A 37 -13.45 -2.93 -28.57
C SER A 37 -12.73 -4.20 -28.10
N SER A 38 -11.51 -4.45 -28.58
CA SER A 38 -10.70 -5.63 -28.25
C SER A 38 -9.20 -5.36 -28.35
N SER A 39 -8.39 -6.18 -27.69
CA SER A 39 -6.92 -6.15 -27.83
C SER A 39 -6.48 -6.43 -29.27
N THR A 40 -7.21 -7.30 -29.99
CA THR A 40 -7.00 -7.60 -31.41
C THR A 40 -7.17 -6.37 -32.30
N ASP A 41 -8.21 -5.57 -32.07
CA ASP A 41 -8.47 -4.36 -32.85
C ASP A 41 -7.40 -3.30 -32.60
N LEU A 42 -7.02 -3.11 -31.33
CA LEU A 42 -5.95 -2.19 -30.95
C LEU A 42 -4.61 -2.59 -31.57
N ARG A 43 -4.26 -3.88 -31.52
CA ARG A 43 -3.05 -4.40 -32.15
C ARG A 43 -3.08 -4.18 -33.67
N SER A 44 -4.22 -4.42 -34.30
CA SER A 44 -4.39 -4.20 -35.74
C SER A 44 -4.24 -2.72 -36.11
N ALA A 45 -4.76 -1.80 -35.28
CA ALA A 45 -4.58 -0.36 -35.47
C ALA A 45 -3.11 0.07 -35.36
N LEU A 46 -2.35 -0.50 -34.41
CA LEU A 46 -0.90 -0.29 -34.30
C LEU A 46 -0.16 -0.79 -35.56
N LEU A 47 -0.46 -2.02 -36.01
CA LEU A 47 0.20 -2.62 -37.17
C LEU A 47 -0.11 -1.86 -38.47
N THR A 48 -1.33 -1.37 -38.60
CA THR A 48 -1.76 -0.56 -39.76
C THR A 48 -1.39 0.93 -39.63
N ARG A 49 -0.67 1.32 -38.57
CA ARG A 49 -0.26 2.71 -38.27
C ARG A 49 -1.42 3.70 -38.25
N LYS A 50 -2.61 3.25 -37.84
CA LYS A 50 -3.73 4.15 -37.52
C LYS A 50 -3.46 4.94 -36.23
N ILE A 51 -2.57 4.42 -35.41
CA ILE A 51 -2.17 4.93 -34.10
C ILE A 51 -0.68 4.67 -33.92
N ASP A 52 -0.02 5.48 -33.09
CA ASP A 52 1.44 5.40 -32.95
C ASP A 52 1.86 4.54 -31.74
N ALA A 53 1.03 4.53 -30.70
CA ALA A 53 1.26 3.75 -29.49
C ALA A 53 -0.05 3.27 -28.88
N ALA A 54 0.01 2.13 -28.19
CA ALA A 54 -1.05 1.56 -27.40
C ALA A 54 -0.65 1.47 -25.92
N LEU A 55 -1.62 1.70 -25.05
CA LEU A 55 -1.49 1.47 -23.62
C LEU A 55 -2.19 0.16 -23.24
N VAL A 56 -1.44 -0.76 -22.63
CA VAL A 56 -1.88 -2.14 -22.44
C VAL A 56 -1.67 -2.56 -20.99
N SER A 57 -2.67 -3.20 -20.39
CA SER A 57 -2.53 -3.80 -19.06
C SER A 57 -1.53 -4.98 -19.09
N SER A 58 -0.96 -5.32 -17.93
CA SER A 58 -0.09 -6.49 -17.82
C SER A 58 -0.77 -7.81 -18.25
N ALA A 59 -2.07 -7.96 -18.00
CA ALA A 59 -2.83 -9.16 -18.35
C ALA A 59 -3.02 -9.34 -19.87
N SER A 60 -3.04 -8.24 -20.63
CA SER A 60 -3.21 -8.26 -22.09
C SER A 60 -1.91 -8.13 -22.86
N LEU A 61 -0.75 -8.06 -22.18
CA LEU A 61 0.54 -7.81 -22.83
C LEU A 61 0.92 -8.92 -23.83
N GLU A 62 0.54 -10.17 -23.54
CA GLU A 62 0.83 -11.33 -24.39
C GLU A 62 0.17 -11.23 -25.77
N ASP A 63 -0.99 -10.57 -25.87
CA ASP A 63 -1.69 -10.35 -27.14
C ASP A 63 -0.85 -9.48 -28.11
N PHE A 64 0.07 -8.69 -27.60
CA PHE A 64 0.88 -7.74 -28.38
C PHE A 64 2.27 -8.27 -28.75
N ILE A 65 2.55 -9.56 -28.50
CA ILE A 65 3.77 -10.21 -28.98
C ILE A 65 3.71 -10.32 -30.51
N HIS A 66 4.46 -9.46 -31.20
CA HIS A 66 4.54 -9.42 -32.66
C HIS A 66 5.92 -8.95 -33.14
N PRO A 67 6.48 -9.49 -34.24
CA PRO A 67 7.80 -9.10 -34.74
C PRO A 67 7.95 -7.60 -35.02
N GLU A 68 6.88 -6.93 -35.45
CA GLU A 68 6.90 -5.49 -35.77
C GLU A 68 6.62 -4.57 -34.58
N LEU A 69 6.20 -5.11 -33.43
CA LEU A 69 5.85 -4.34 -32.24
C LEU A 69 6.88 -4.54 -31.14
N ALA A 70 7.04 -3.53 -30.30
CA ALA A 70 7.86 -3.60 -29.10
C ALA A 70 7.17 -2.91 -27.93
N THR A 71 7.39 -3.49 -26.75
CA THR A 71 7.15 -2.81 -25.48
C THR A 71 8.22 -1.73 -25.31
N ILE A 72 7.82 -0.46 -25.39
CA ILE A 72 8.70 0.70 -25.36
C ILE A 72 8.95 1.18 -23.94
N GLY A 73 7.95 1.08 -23.08
CA GLY A 73 8.03 1.58 -21.70
C GLY A 73 6.89 1.09 -20.83
N VAL A 74 6.90 1.51 -19.56
CA VAL A 74 5.86 1.19 -18.59
C VAL A 74 5.54 2.43 -17.75
N LEU A 75 4.27 2.76 -17.55
CA LEU A 75 3.92 3.96 -16.79
C LEU A 75 4.17 3.78 -15.28
N PRO A 76 4.25 4.88 -14.49
CA PRO A 76 4.30 4.81 -13.02
C PRO A 76 3.10 4.04 -12.47
N ARG A 77 3.35 2.97 -11.70
CA ARG A 77 2.31 2.03 -11.25
C ARG A 77 1.19 2.73 -10.48
N LEU A 78 -0.03 2.30 -10.72
CA LEU A 78 -1.19 2.78 -9.96
C LEU A 78 -1.21 2.23 -8.53
N ASP A 79 -2.10 2.80 -7.71
CA ASP A 79 -2.35 2.29 -6.36
C ASP A 79 -3.11 0.96 -6.40
N ILE A 80 -2.34 -0.13 -6.23
CA ILE A 80 -2.80 -1.51 -6.32
C ILE A 80 -3.50 -2.04 -5.07
N ARG A 81 -3.63 -1.23 -4.01
CA ARG A 81 -4.32 -1.65 -2.79
C ARG A 81 -5.77 -1.99 -3.09
N THR A 82 -6.31 -2.98 -2.39
CA THR A 82 -7.74 -3.28 -2.46
C THR A 82 -8.51 -2.35 -1.53
N VAL A 83 -9.64 -1.82 -2.01
CA VAL A 83 -10.61 -1.07 -1.22
C VAL A 83 -11.83 -1.96 -1.01
N VAL A 84 -12.26 -2.05 0.24
CA VAL A 84 -13.55 -2.66 0.61
C VAL A 84 -14.55 -1.54 0.85
N LEU A 85 -15.65 -1.61 0.13
CA LEU A 85 -16.81 -0.74 0.26
C LEU A 85 -17.93 -1.52 0.96
N LEU A 86 -18.51 -0.92 1.98
CA LEU A 86 -19.54 -1.50 2.83
C LEU A 86 -20.73 -0.54 2.90
N LYS A 87 -21.92 -1.05 2.58
CA LYS A 87 -23.18 -0.26 2.67
C LYS A 87 -23.58 0.04 4.10
N ALA A 88 -24.39 1.08 4.29
CA ALA A 88 -25.01 1.38 5.57
C ALA A 88 -25.76 0.16 6.15
N GLY A 89 -25.79 0.04 7.48
CA GLY A 89 -26.40 -1.10 8.18
C GLY A 89 -25.59 -2.40 8.15
N TRP A 90 -24.39 -2.43 7.54
CA TRP A 90 -23.56 -3.65 7.49
C TRP A 90 -23.28 -4.26 8.86
N ARG A 91 -23.18 -3.44 9.92
CA ARG A 91 -22.93 -3.90 11.29
C ARG A 91 -24.07 -4.70 11.90
N GLU A 92 -25.29 -4.55 11.40
CA GLU A 92 -26.50 -5.20 11.92
C GLU A 92 -26.67 -6.63 11.39
N LYS A 93 -25.88 -7.00 10.37
CA LYS A 93 -25.94 -8.29 9.72
C LYS A 93 -24.81 -9.20 10.18
N SER A 94 -25.15 -10.44 10.54
CA SER A 94 -24.15 -11.47 10.84
C SER A 94 -23.46 -12.00 9.58
N THR A 95 -24.16 -12.01 8.44
CA THR A 95 -23.64 -12.45 7.15
C THR A 95 -23.95 -11.39 6.10
N LEU A 96 -22.95 -11.04 5.30
CA LEU A 96 -23.04 -10.09 4.20
C LEU A 96 -22.81 -10.82 2.87
N ARG A 97 -23.50 -10.43 1.80
CA ARG A 97 -23.10 -10.86 0.45
C ARG A 97 -22.13 -9.87 -0.14
N GLY A 98 -21.03 -10.37 -0.66
CA GLY A 98 -19.95 -9.59 -1.23
C GLY A 98 -19.66 -9.94 -2.67
N ALA A 99 -19.12 -8.99 -3.42
CA ALA A 99 -18.59 -9.24 -4.76
C ALA A 99 -17.07 -9.06 -4.80
N PHE A 100 -16.40 -9.94 -5.53
CA PHE A 100 -14.98 -9.83 -5.82
C PHE A 100 -14.71 -10.08 -7.31
N ALA A 101 -13.72 -9.39 -7.88
CA ALA A 101 -13.26 -9.60 -9.26
C ALA A 101 -12.24 -10.76 -9.43
N SER A 102 -11.92 -11.52 -8.38
CA SER A 102 -10.85 -12.52 -8.30
C SER A 102 -11.05 -13.44 -7.08
N GLU A 103 -11.22 -14.73 -7.33
CA GLU A 103 -11.43 -15.75 -6.27
C GLU A 103 -10.23 -15.86 -5.32
N THR A 104 -9.01 -15.79 -5.86
CA THR A 104 -7.78 -15.88 -5.06
C THR A 104 -7.68 -14.72 -4.09
N GLN A 105 -8.00 -13.51 -4.54
CA GLN A 105 -7.92 -12.34 -3.71
C GLN A 105 -9.07 -12.26 -2.69
N SER A 106 -10.26 -12.82 -3.00
CA SER A 106 -11.36 -12.89 -2.03
C SER A 106 -11.01 -13.71 -0.80
N ALA A 107 -10.31 -14.84 -0.97
CA ALA A 107 -9.83 -15.66 0.15
C ALA A 107 -8.85 -14.89 1.05
N VAL A 108 -7.89 -14.16 0.46
CA VAL A 108 -6.91 -13.34 1.19
C VAL A 108 -7.59 -12.19 1.94
N VAL A 109 -8.53 -11.50 1.28
CA VAL A 109 -9.31 -10.42 1.90
C VAL A 109 -10.17 -10.93 3.06
N THR A 110 -10.84 -12.06 2.89
CA THR A 110 -11.66 -12.69 3.94
C THR A 110 -10.81 -13.00 5.17
N ALA A 111 -9.65 -13.63 4.97
CA ALA A 111 -8.74 -13.97 6.06
C ALA A 111 -8.27 -12.73 6.83
N PHE A 112 -7.97 -11.63 6.14
CA PHE A 112 -7.58 -10.39 6.80
C PHE A 112 -8.74 -9.72 7.55
N LEU A 113 -9.91 -9.61 6.92
CA LEU A 113 -11.08 -8.92 7.49
C LEU A 113 -11.61 -9.58 8.77
N ALA A 114 -11.45 -10.89 8.93
CA ALA A 114 -11.85 -11.63 10.13
C ALA A 114 -11.25 -11.04 11.43
N ASP A 115 -10.03 -10.51 11.36
CA ASP A 115 -9.35 -9.88 12.51
C ASP A 115 -9.24 -8.35 12.39
N ALA A 116 -9.58 -7.79 11.24
CA ALA A 116 -9.45 -6.36 10.95
C ALA A 116 -10.76 -5.58 11.11
N LEU A 117 -11.91 -6.27 11.16
CA LEU A 117 -13.22 -5.67 11.44
C LEU A 117 -13.55 -5.67 12.94
N PRO A 118 -14.30 -4.66 13.42
CA PRO A 118 -14.84 -4.62 14.78
C PRO A 118 -15.68 -5.83 15.20
N ASN A 119 -16.40 -6.44 14.26
CA ASN A 119 -17.28 -7.58 14.50
C ASN A 119 -16.62 -8.86 13.98
N LYS A 120 -16.00 -9.62 14.88
CA LYS A 120 -15.26 -10.85 14.54
C LYS A 120 -16.13 -12.00 14.04
N GLU A 121 -17.42 -11.99 14.37
CA GLU A 121 -18.35 -13.05 13.99
C GLU A 121 -18.99 -12.80 12.61
N GLN A 122 -18.75 -11.62 12.03
CA GLN A 122 -19.31 -11.27 10.75
C GLN A 122 -18.68 -12.07 9.62
N LYS A 123 -19.54 -12.70 8.81
CA LYS A 123 -19.15 -13.46 7.62
C LYS A 123 -19.44 -12.67 6.35
N ILE A 124 -18.63 -12.90 5.33
CA ILE A 124 -18.85 -12.36 3.99
C ILE A 124 -18.88 -13.54 3.01
N ASP A 125 -20.03 -13.75 2.40
CA ASP A 125 -20.22 -14.74 1.35
C ASP A 125 -19.94 -14.07 0.01
N TRP A 126 -18.82 -14.44 -0.62
CA TRP A 126 -18.35 -13.81 -1.85
C TRP A 126 -18.93 -14.50 -3.08
N ASP A 127 -19.62 -13.72 -3.91
CA ASP A 127 -19.97 -14.09 -5.27
C ASP A 127 -18.82 -13.72 -6.23
N ALA A 128 -18.58 -14.59 -7.19
CA ALA A 128 -17.67 -14.30 -8.29
C ALA A 128 -18.34 -13.34 -9.28
N ALA A 129 -17.77 -12.15 -9.44
CA ALA A 129 -18.13 -11.27 -10.55
C ALA A 129 -17.25 -11.59 -11.77
N ASN A 130 -17.83 -11.49 -12.98
CA ASN A 130 -17.10 -11.72 -14.23
C ASN A 130 -15.94 -10.72 -14.42
N ASP A 131 -16.16 -9.47 -13.99
CA ASP A 131 -15.19 -8.39 -14.02
C ASP A 131 -15.55 -7.32 -12.96
N ALA A 132 -14.65 -6.36 -12.77
CA ALA A 132 -14.83 -5.30 -11.78
C ALA A 132 -16.03 -4.38 -12.08
N LEU A 133 -16.37 -4.18 -13.35
CA LEU A 133 -17.47 -3.32 -13.76
C LEU A 133 -18.83 -3.95 -13.42
N SER A 134 -18.97 -5.24 -13.69
CA SER A 134 -20.13 -6.05 -13.33
C SER A 134 -20.29 -6.08 -11.81
N ALA A 135 -19.18 -6.23 -11.08
CA ALA A 135 -19.16 -6.13 -9.62
C ALA A 135 -19.67 -4.77 -9.11
N LEU A 136 -19.25 -3.68 -9.75
CA LEU A 136 -19.72 -2.32 -9.45
C LEU A 136 -21.22 -2.15 -9.73
N LYS A 137 -21.69 -2.60 -10.89
CA LYS A 137 -23.10 -2.49 -11.28
C LYS A 137 -24.01 -3.24 -10.31
N GLY A 138 -23.71 -4.50 -10.01
CA GLY A 138 -24.50 -5.28 -9.06
C GLY A 138 -24.42 -4.72 -7.63
N PHE A 139 -23.27 -4.16 -7.23
CA PHE A 139 -23.14 -3.50 -5.92
C PHE A 139 -24.09 -2.30 -5.83
N TRP A 140 -24.16 -1.45 -6.84
CA TRP A 140 -25.11 -0.32 -6.84
C TRP A 140 -26.56 -0.74 -7.05
N ALA A 141 -26.82 -1.80 -7.82
CA ALA A 141 -28.14 -2.41 -7.98
C ALA A 141 -28.65 -3.15 -6.73
N SER A 142 -27.83 -3.21 -5.66
CA SER A 142 -28.16 -3.87 -4.39
C SER A 142 -28.27 -5.39 -4.44
N GLU A 143 -27.51 -6.00 -5.35
CA GLU A 143 -27.24 -7.44 -5.33
C GLU A 143 -26.26 -7.82 -4.20
N TRP A 144 -25.35 -6.90 -3.87
CA TRP A 144 -24.31 -7.09 -2.85
C TRP A 144 -24.28 -5.94 -1.83
N GLU A 145 -23.87 -6.27 -0.60
CA GLU A 145 -23.64 -5.31 0.49
C GLU A 145 -22.17 -4.94 0.66
N VAL A 146 -21.27 -5.77 0.13
CA VAL A 146 -19.82 -5.57 0.17
C VAL A 146 -19.27 -5.61 -1.25
N LEU A 147 -18.35 -4.70 -1.57
CA LEU A 147 -17.56 -4.77 -2.79
C LEU A 147 -16.09 -4.63 -2.42
N ALA A 148 -15.27 -5.56 -2.87
CA ALA A 148 -13.82 -5.44 -2.81
C ALA A 148 -13.27 -5.21 -4.21
N ILE A 149 -12.58 -4.08 -4.40
CA ILE A 149 -12.13 -3.62 -5.71
C ILE A 149 -10.74 -2.99 -5.61
N PRO A 150 -9.84 -3.21 -6.59
CA PRO A 150 -8.60 -2.46 -6.67
C PRO A 150 -8.84 -0.95 -6.65
N LYS A 151 -8.09 -0.23 -5.81
CA LYS A 151 -8.25 1.21 -5.61
C LYS A 151 -8.10 1.99 -6.91
N TYR A 152 -7.13 1.61 -7.73
CA TYR A 152 -6.91 2.30 -8.99
C TYR A 152 -8.11 2.27 -9.94
N LEU A 153 -8.99 1.26 -9.86
CA LEU A 153 -10.25 1.24 -10.59
C LEU A 153 -11.21 2.28 -10.02
N LEU A 154 -11.32 2.35 -8.69
CA LEU A 154 -12.15 3.33 -8.01
C LEU A 154 -11.67 4.77 -8.25
N ASP A 155 -10.36 4.99 -8.30
CA ASP A 155 -9.76 6.29 -8.61
C ASP A 155 -10.23 6.81 -9.98
N LEU A 156 -10.40 5.93 -10.96
CA LEU A 156 -10.97 6.33 -12.25
C LEU A 156 -12.45 6.70 -12.16
N LEU A 157 -13.23 6.04 -11.31
CA LEU A 157 -14.67 6.33 -11.18
C LEU A 157 -14.96 7.62 -10.41
N LEU A 158 -14.02 7.99 -9.53
CA LEU A 158 -13.98 9.26 -8.83
C LEU A 158 -13.29 10.35 -9.66
N SER A 159 -12.92 10.00 -10.88
CA SER A 159 -12.42 10.87 -11.94
C SER A 159 -13.26 12.11 -12.23
N GLU A 160 -12.72 13.32 -12.15
CA GLU A 160 -13.36 14.49 -12.77
C GLU A 160 -13.29 14.45 -14.31
N SER A 161 -12.47 13.56 -14.89
CA SER A 161 -12.33 13.40 -16.35
C SER A 161 -13.67 13.30 -17.06
N GLU A 162 -13.79 13.98 -18.20
CA GLU A 162 -14.93 13.87 -19.12
C GLU A 162 -14.99 12.50 -19.81
N TYR A 163 -13.88 11.75 -19.75
CA TYR A 163 -13.72 10.43 -20.36
C TYR A 163 -13.90 9.33 -19.31
N VAL A 164 -15.07 9.27 -18.66
CA VAL A 164 -15.50 8.07 -17.95
C VAL A 164 -16.21 7.18 -18.95
N PRO A 165 -15.62 6.05 -19.37
CA PRO A 165 -16.10 5.36 -20.55
C PRO A 165 -17.30 4.49 -20.22
N GLU A 166 -18.29 4.46 -21.11
CA GLU A 166 -19.45 3.57 -20.96
C GLU A 166 -18.98 2.11 -20.80
N PRO A 167 -19.49 1.38 -19.79
CA PRO A 167 -20.69 1.70 -18.99
C PRO A 167 -20.41 2.15 -17.55
N PHE A 168 -19.26 2.76 -17.29
CA PHE A 168 -18.96 3.33 -15.98
C PHE A 168 -19.70 4.65 -15.81
N THR A 169 -20.51 4.78 -14.77
CA THR A 169 -21.06 6.06 -14.33
C THR A 169 -20.17 6.63 -13.24
N LYS A 170 -19.88 7.94 -13.28
CA LYS A 170 -19.19 8.63 -12.19
C LYS A 170 -19.90 8.32 -10.87
N ILE A 171 -19.10 7.98 -9.86
CA ILE A 171 -19.61 7.84 -8.49
C ILE A 171 -19.59 9.24 -7.88
N SER A 172 -20.74 9.73 -7.42
CA SER A 172 -20.78 11.03 -6.76
C SER A 172 -20.06 10.96 -5.41
N ALA A 173 -19.51 12.10 -4.97
CA ALA A 173 -18.90 12.20 -3.65
C ALA A 173 -19.90 11.86 -2.53
N GLU A 174 -21.19 12.21 -2.70
CA GLU A 174 -22.23 11.83 -1.72
C GLU A 174 -22.44 10.31 -1.67
N ALA A 175 -22.52 9.66 -2.84
CA ALA A 175 -22.70 8.21 -2.91
C ALA A 175 -21.52 7.47 -2.27
N LEU A 176 -20.28 7.95 -2.49
CA LEU A 176 -19.09 7.41 -1.84
C LEU A 176 -19.08 7.69 -0.34
N GLY A 177 -19.47 8.90 0.09
CA GLY A 177 -19.50 9.32 1.50
C GLY A 177 -20.49 8.52 2.35
N ALA A 178 -21.55 7.98 1.74
CA ALA A 178 -22.51 7.10 2.40
C ALA A 178 -21.95 5.68 2.69
N LEU A 179 -20.78 5.34 2.13
CA LEU A 179 -20.16 4.02 2.29
C LEU A 179 -19.07 4.03 3.37
N THR A 180 -19.03 2.94 4.13
CA THR A 180 -17.82 2.61 4.89
C THR A 180 -16.74 2.16 3.90
N ARG A 181 -15.57 2.79 3.98
CA ARG A 181 -14.44 2.58 3.08
C ARG A 181 -13.23 2.08 3.87
N ILE A 182 -12.65 0.96 3.43
CA ILE A 182 -11.47 0.35 4.06
C ILE A 182 -10.42 0.07 2.99
N VAL A 183 -9.23 0.64 3.13
CA VAL A 183 -8.08 0.43 2.26
C VAL A 183 -7.18 -0.64 2.88
N LEU A 184 -7.07 -1.78 2.22
CA LEU A 184 -6.36 -2.94 2.75
C LEU A 184 -4.83 -2.79 2.58
N PRO A 185 -4.04 -3.23 3.58
CA PRO A 185 -2.57 -3.17 3.53
C PRO A 185 -2.00 -4.25 2.60
N LEU A 186 -0.95 -3.92 1.85
CA LEU A 186 -0.32 -4.85 0.90
C LEU A 186 0.45 -5.97 1.60
N SER A 187 0.92 -5.75 2.83
CA SER A 187 1.60 -6.78 3.62
C SER A 187 0.70 -7.97 3.97
N GLU A 188 -0.62 -7.75 4.03
CA GLU A 188 -1.62 -8.78 4.34
C GLU A 188 -2.44 -9.18 3.13
N VAL A 189 -2.77 -8.19 2.28
CA VAL A 189 -3.58 -8.36 1.08
C VAL A 189 -2.78 -7.85 -0.13
N PRO A 190 -1.73 -8.58 -0.56
CA PRO A 190 -1.05 -8.27 -1.80
C PRO A 190 -2.02 -8.33 -2.97
N ALA A 191 -1.72 -7.57 -4.01
CA ALA A 191 -2.48 -7.59 -5.25
C ALA A 191 -2.13 -8.83 -6.09
N ILE A 192 -2.92 -9.09 -7.12
CA ILE A 192 -2.53 -10.03 -8.17
C ILE A 192 -1.26 -9.53 -8.89
N PRO A 193 -0.39 -10.44 -9.37
CA PRO A 193 0.84 -10.07 -10.05
C PRO A 193 0.58 -9.13 -11.24
N GLY A 194 1.38 -8.06 -11.35
CA GLY A 194 1.26 -7.07 -12.41
C GLY A 194 0.04 -6.15 -12.32
N ALA A 195 -0.78 -6.22 -11.26
CA ALA A 195 -1.88 -5.28 -11.06
C ALA A 195 -1.41 -3.81 -11.16
N GLY A 196 -2.27 -2.94 -11.69
CA GLY A 196 -1.98 -1.51 -11.85
C GLY A 196 -0.79 -1.16 -12.74
N THR A 197 -0.23 -2.14 -13.47
CA THR A 197 0.89 -1.94 -14.40
C THR A 197 0.36 -1.71 -15.81
N VAL A 198 0.92 -0.70 -16.46
CA VAL A 198 0.52 -0.26 -17.80
C VAL A 198 1.74 -0.18 -18.69
N TRP A 199 1.71 -0.94 -19.77
CA TRP A 199 2.75 -1.00 -20.77
C TRP A 199 2.43 -0.11 -21.95
N ILE A 200 3.48 0.49 -22.52
CA ILE A 200 3.43 1.22 -23.77
C ILE A 200 3.95 0.30 -24.85
N VAL A 201 3.12 -0.01 -25.85
CA VAL A 201 3.50 -0.80 -27.03
C VAL A 201 3.45 0.09 -28.27
N ALA A 202 4.48 0.03 -29.10
CA ALA A 202 4.54 0.79 -30.36
C ALA A 202 5.23 -0.03 -31.46
N SER A 203 5.23 0.50 -32.69
CA SER A 203 6.01 -0.08 -33.78
C SER A 203 7.51 -0.01 -33.48
N ARG A 204 8.24 -1.10 -33.76
CA ARG A 204 9.71 -1.15 -33.68
C ARG A 204 10.39 -0.16 -34.61
N SER A 205 9.76 0.11 -35.75
CA SER A 205 10.32 0.93 -36.84
C SER A 205 10.15 2.43 -36.62
N ASP A 206 9.34 2.85 -35.63
CA ASP A 206 9.07 4.26 -35.39
C ASP A 206 10.14 4.89 -34.49
N SER A 207 11.21 5.36 -35.13
CA SER A 207 12.33 6.03 -34.46
C SER A 207 11.99 7.45 -33.97
N ALA A 208 10.93 8.08 -34.49
CA ALA A 208 10.59 9.45 -34.16
C ALA A 208 9.82 9.56 -32.84
N ILE A 209 8.90 8.62 -32.58
CA ILE A 209 8.07 8.64 -31.37
C ILE A 209 8.71 7.93 -30.19
N LYS A 210 9.54 6.92 -30.44
CA LYS A 210 10.10 6.05 -29.41
C LYS A 210 10.80 6.80 -28.27
N PRO A 211 11.67 7.80 -28.51
CA PRO A 211 12.31 8.53 -27.41
C PRO A 211 11.31 9.28 -26.51
N LYS A 212 10.20 9.78 -27.09
CA LYS A 212 9.14 10.47 -26.33
C LYS A 212 8.39 9.51 -25.42
N LEU A 213 8.12 8.30 -25.90
CA LEU A 213 7.43 7.25 -25.14
C LEU A 213 8.33 6.64 -24.05
N GLU A 214 9.62 6.45 -24.34
CA GLU A 214 10.60 5.98 -23.36
C GLU A 214 10.73 6.95 -22.18
N ALA A 215 10.61 8.26 -22.43
CA ALA A 215 10.63 9.28 -21.38
C ALA A 215 9.45 9.18 -20.39
N LEU A 216 8.36 8.49 -20.76
CA LEU A 216 7.22 8.21 -19.87
C LEU A 216 7.43 6.95 -19.01
N SER A 217 8.50 6.19 -19.28
CA SER A 217 8.75 4.91 -18.64
C SER A 217 9.24 5.06 -17.20
N CYS A 218 8.75 4.19 -16.32
CA CYS A 218 9.06 4.16 -14.91
C CYS A 218 9.87 2.90 -14.57
N ALA A 219 11.17 3.10 -14.32
CA ALA A 219 12.07 2.02 -13.94
C ALA A 219 11.63 1.27 -12.68
N ALA A 220 11.06 1.98 -11.69
CA ALA A 220 10.57 1.38 -10.46
C ALA A 220 9.38 0.43 -10.70
N THR A 221 8.43 0.80 -11.58
CA THR A 221 7.33 -0.08 -11.98
C THR A 221 7.87 -1.31 -12.70
N GLN A 222 8.82 -1.13 -13.62
CA GLN A 222 9.41 -2.24 -14.37
C GLN A 222 10.14 -3.23 -13.45
N ALA A 223 10.91 -2.72 -12.50
CA ALA A 223 11.64 -3.53 -11.52
C ALA A 223 10.67 -4.31 -10.62
N ALA A 224 9.64 -3.65 -10.10
CA ALA A 224 8.60 -4.30 -9.29
C ALA A 224 7.91 -5.44 -10.06
N PHE A 225 7.48 -5.18 -11.31
CA PHE A 225 6.84 -6.20 -12.15
C PHE A 225 7.74 -7.42 -12.40
N ARG A 226 9.03 -7.18 -12.70
CA ARG A 226 10.00 -8.27 -12.92
C ARG A 226 10.21 -9.08 -11.64
N GLU A 227 10.29 -8.43 -10.49
CA GLU A 227 10.48 -9.11 -9.21
C GLU A 227 9.26 -9.96 -8.82
N GLU A 228 8.04 -9.52 -9.14
CA GLU A 228 6.83 -10.33 -8.98
C GLU A 228 6.89 -11.61 -9.81
N ARG A 229 7.25 -11.49 -11.10
CA ARG A 229 7.41 -12.64 -12.01
C ARG A 229 8.51 -13.59 -11.52
N ARG A 230 9.68 -13.05 -11.16
CA ARG A 230 10.80 -13.83 -10.61
C ARG A 230 10.41 -14.59 -9.35
N THR A 231 9.63 -13.95 -8.47
CA THR A 231 9.17 -14.56 -7.21
C THR A 231 8.22 -15.73 -7.48
N ILE A 232 7.28 -15.57 -8.42
CA ILE A 232 6.36 -16.64 -8.82
C ILE A 232 7.12 -17.84 -9.38
N GLU A 233 8.09 -17.61 -10.25
CA GLU A 233 8.94 -18.66 -10.83
C GLU A 233 9.79 -19.33 -9.75
N HIS A 234 10.48 -18.55 -8.92
CA HIS A 234 11.37 -19.05 -7.88
C HIS A 234 10.67 -19.89 -6.81
N LEU A 235 9.43 -19.50 -6.45
CA LEU A 235 8.62 -20.20 -5.47
C LEU A 235 7.67 -21.24 -6.10
N GLU A 236 7.77 -21.46 -7.42
CA GLU A 236 6.95 -22.41 -8.19
C GLU A 236 5.43 -22.23 -7.95
N LEU A 237 4.98 -20.98 -7.87
CA LEU A 237 3.59 -20.64 -7.56
C LEU A 237 2.71 -20.76 -8.80
N ASN A 238 1.48 -21.26 -8.61
CA ASN A 238 0.46 -21.14 -9.64
C ASN A 238 -0.06 -19.68 -9.67
N PRO A 239 0.12 -18.93 -10.78
CA PRO A 239 -0.28 -17.53 -10.87
C PRO A 239 -1.79 -17.31 -10.68
N LEU A 240 -2.63 -18.31 -10.99
CA LEU A 240 -4.07 -18.22 -10.79
C LEU A 240 -4.45 -18.17 -9.31
N PHE A 241 -3.60 -18.73 -8.43
CA PHE A 241 -3.84 -18.88 -7.00
C PHE A 241 -2.82 -18.15 -6.12
N ALA A 242 -2.13 -17.15 -6.68
CA ALA A 242 -1.13 -16.36 -5.98
C ALA A 242 -1.39 -14.85 -6.10
N CYS A 243 -1.30 -14.16 -4.97
CA CYS A 243 -1.17 -12.72 -4.87
C CYS A 243 0.28 -12.38 -4.52
N VAL A 244 0.94 -11.63 -5.40
CA VAL A 244 2.35 -11.24 -5.28
C VAL A 244 2.46 -9.77 -5.60
N THR A 245 2.96 -8.99 -4.64
CA THR A 245 3.24 -7.57 -4.82
C THR A 245 4.66 -7.26 -4.44
N SER A 246 5.40 -6.63 -5.35
CA SER A 246 6.73 -6.10 -5.08
C SER A 246 6.73 -4.58 -5.05
N LEU A 247 7.37 -4.02 -4.03
CA LEU A 247 7.59 -2.59 -3.84
C LEU A 247 9.07 -2.27 -4.04
N CYS A 248 9.35 -1.34 -4.95
CA CYS A 248 10.69 -0.77 -5.14
C CYS A 248 10.84 0.42 -4.18
N LEU A 249 11.56 0.22 -3.07
CA LEU A 249 11.73 1.22 -2.02
C LEU A 249 13.17 1.76 -2.06
N PRO A 250 13.43 2.98 -1.55
CA PRO A 250 14.79 3.55 -1.54
C PRO A 250 15.84 2.68 -0.83
N TYR A 251 15.40 1.79 0.05
CA TYR A 251 16.25 0.93 0.87
C TYR A 251 16.20 -0.56 0.49
N GLY A 252 15.50 -0.93 -0.58
CA GLY A 252 15.44 -2.31 -1.04
C GLY A 252 14.16 -2.67 -1.79
N TYR A 253 14.07 -3.93 -2.17
CA TYR A 253 12.86 -4.54 -2.73
C TYR A 253 12.13 -5.31 -1.64
N LEU A 254 10.86 -5.01 -1.46
CA LEU A 254 10.00 -5.71 -0.52
C LEU A 254 8.87 -6.40 -1.28
N THR A 255 8.82 -7.72 -1.19
CA THR A 255 7.82 -8.55 -1.88
C THR A 255 6.94 -9.28 -0.87
N TYR A 256 5.64 -9.11 -1.02
CA TYR A 256 4.62 -9.80 -0.22
C TYR A 256 3.96 -10.89 -1.06
N VAL A 257 3.86 -12.08 -0.49
CA VAL A 257 3.28 -13.27 -1.12
C VAL A 257 2.15 -13.82 -0.26
N ARG A 258 1.01 -14.08 -0.90
CA ARG A 258 -0.08 -14.92 -0.39
C ARG A 258 -0.50 -15.89 -1.48
N ALA A 259 -0.43 -17.20 -1.24
CA ALA A 259 -0.80 -18.19 -2.26
C ALA A 259 -1.46 -19.44 -1.67
N LYS A 260 -2.30 -20.10 -2.46
CA LYS A 260 -2.84 -21.45 -2.13
C LYS A 260 -1.88 -22.51 -2.65
N GLN A 261 -1.52 -23.48 -1.81
CA GLN A 261 -0.69 -24.64 -2.19
C GLN A 261 -1.56 -25.88 -2.46
N ASN A 262 -1.08 -26.77 -3.34
CA ASN A 262 -1.80 -27.93 -3.89
C ASN A 262 -2.26 -29.02 -2.87
N ARG A 263 -2.12 -28.80 -1.55
CA ARG A 263 -2.49 -29.77 -0.50
C ARG A 263 -3.16 -29.17 0.74
N SER A 264 -3.94 -28.09 0.60
CA SER A 264 -4.62 -27.34 1.69
C SER A 264 -3.76 -26.35 2.50
N GLY A 265 -2.47 -26.20 2.15
CA GLY A 265 -1.61 -25.18 2.73
C GLY A 265 -1.86 -23.79 2.14
N HIS A 266 -1.74 -22.76 2.96
CA HIS A 266 -1.59 -21.37 2.51
C HIS A 266 -0.14 -20.94 2.72
N LEU A 267 0.46 -20.34 1.70
CA LEU A 267 1.76 -19.69 1.80
C LEU A 267 1.53 -18.21 2.13
N ALA A 268 2.17 -17.74 3.20
CA ALA A 268 2.29 -16.33 3.52
C ALA A 268 3.76 -16.01 3.75
N GLN A 269 4.35 -15.19 2.87
CA GLN A 269 5.78 -14.88 2.93
C GLN A 269 6.03 -13.40 2.66
N GLN A 270 7.05 -12.87 3.32
CA GLN A 270 7.64 -11.58 3.04
C GLN A 270 9.10 -11.81 2.63
N LEU A 271 9.48 -11.29 1.49
CA LEU A 271 10.84 -11.33 0.97
C LEU A 271 11.38 -9.91 0.96
N PHE A 272 12.60 -9.72 1.46
CA PHE A 272 13.26 -8.43 1.44
C PHE A 272 14.66 -8.57 0.86
N VAL A 273 14.96 -7.76 -0.13
CA VAL A 273 16.30 -7.64 -0.71
C VAL A 273 16.78 -6.24 -0.40
N GLN A 274 17.69 -6.12 0.56
CA GLN A 274 18.23 -4.85 1.00
C GLN A 274 19.08 -4.18 -0.09
N SER A 275 18.96 -2.87 -0.22
CA SER A 275 19.88 -2.05 -1.02
C SER A 275 21.13 -1.69 -0.21
N GLY A 276 22.30 -1.71 -0.86
CA GLY A 276 23.57 -1.33 -0.26
C GLY A 276 24.32 -2.48 0.39
N THR A 277 25.34 -2.16 1.18
CA THR A 277 26.18 -3.17 1.84
C THR A 277 25.43 -3.81 3.01
N PRO A 278 25.31 -5.16 3.04
CA PRO A 278 24.71 -5.88 4.15
C PRO A 278 25.39 -5.56 5.48
N LEU A 279 24.65 -5.71 6.57
CA LEU A 279 25.26 -5.66 7.91
C LEU A 279 26.16 -6.88 8.13
N PRO A 280 27.27 -6.74 8.90
CA PRO A 280 28.05 -7.89 9.32
C PRO A 280 27.18 -8.89 10.10
N ARG A 281 27.47 -10.19 9.94
CA ARG A 281 26.82 -11.22 10.75
C ARG A 281 27.44 -11.33 12.14
N THR A 282 26.66 -11.80 13.10
CA THR A 282 27.03 -11.95 14.51
C THR A 282 26.30 -13.14 15.15
N GLN A 283 26.69 -13.49 16.37
CA GLN A 283 26.00 -14.47 17.22
C GLN A 283 24.73 -13.89 17.86
N ALA A 284 23.76 -14.74 18.17
CA ALA A 284 22.46 -14.36 18.72
C ALA A 284 22.55 -13.64 20.08
N GLU A 285 23.59 -13.91 20.86
CA GLU A 285 23.81 -13.29 22.17
C GLU A 285 24.35 -11.86 22.03
N ARG A 286 24.84 -11.49 20.84
CA ARG A 286 25.41 -10.17 20.56
C ARG A 286 24.42 -9.21 19.89
N ILE A 287 23.17 -9.62 19.70
CA ILE A 287 22.12 -8.75 19.16
C ILE A 287 21.25 -8.17 20.26
N PHE A 288 20.71 -6.99 20.04
CA PHE A 288 19.63 -6.41 20.84
C PHE A 288 18.52 -5.91 19.91
N PRO A 289 17.26 -6.13 20.24
CA PRO A 289 16.80 -7.02 21.28
C PRO A 289 17.02 -8.49 20.87
N SER A 290 17.09 -9.40 21.83
CA SER A 290 17.17 -10.86 21.60
C SER A 290 15.80 -11.43 21.24
N ASN A 291 14.72 -10.75 21.64
CA ASN A 291 13.31 -11.01 21.31
C ASN A 291 12.49 -9.72 21.37
N GLU A 292 11.29 -9.66 20.78
CA GLU A 292 10.47 -8.44 20.75
C GLU A 292 10.16 -7.84 22.15
N GLY A 293 10.14 -8.67 23.21
CA GLY A 293 9.89 -8.24 24.58
C GLY A 293 11.03 -7.42 25.18
N GLU A 294 12.29 -7.79 24.92
CA GLU A 294 13.49 -7.07 25.41
C GLU A 294 13.57 -5.64 24.85
N ALA A 295 12.90 -5.37 23.72
CA ALA A 295 12.81 -4.04 23.11
C ALA A 295 11.95 -3.04 23.90
N GLN A 296 11.19 -3.51 24.90
CA GLN A 296 10.23 -2.69 25.65
C GLN A 296 10.90 -1.95 26.81
N LEU A 297 11.54 -0.82 26.50
CA LEU A 297 12.28 -0.01 27.47
C LEU A 297 11.43 1.01 28.25
N PHE A 298 10.14 1.13 27.92
CA PHE A 298 9.24 2.10 28.53
C PHE A 298 7.93 1.45 28.95
N ASP A 299 7.42 1.92 30.09
CA ASP A 299 6.02 1.85 30.45
C ASP A 299 5.27 3.04 29.82
N ARG A 300 3.95 2.86 29.64
CA ARG A 300 3.08 3.90 29.07
C ARG A 300 2.14 4.38 30.15
N GLU A 301 2.25 5.65 30.49
CA GLU A 301 1.37 6.28 31.44
C GLU A 301 0.39 7.19 30.70
N ARG A 302 -0.91 6.90 30.84
CA ARG A 302 -1.97 7.66 30.20
C ARG A 302 -2.02 9.08 30.78
N LEU A 303 -2.23 10.07 29.93
CA LEU A 303 -2.53 11.43 30.37
C LEU A 303 -4.02 11.52 30.74
N GLU A 304 -4.32 12.00 31.95
CA GLU A 304 -5.71 12.12 32.43
C GLU A 304 -6.51 13.15 31.63
N LEU A 305 -5.86 14.26 31.25
CA LEU A 305 -6.42 15.33 30.44
C LEU A 305 -5.50 15.59 29.24
N PHE A 306 -6.09 15.62 28.06
CA PHE A 306 -5.43 16.05 26.83
C PHE A 306 -6.42 16.91 26.03
N PRO A 307 -5.94 17.96 25.34
CA PRO A 307 -6.80 18.79 24.51
C PRO A 307 -7.34 17.93 23.35
N LEU A 308 -8.66 17.75 23.31
CA LEU A 308 -9.32 16.97 22.28
C LEU A 308 -10.22 17.90 21.45
N PRO A 309 -9.87 18.16 20.18
CA PRO A 309 -10.75 18.89 19.28
C PRO A 309 -11.98 18.04 18.89
N GLU A 310 -12.95 18.66 18.23
CA GLU A 310 -14.04 17.91 17.59
C GLU A 310 -13.48 16.96 16.53
N LEU A 311 -13.94 15.69 16.57
CA LEU A 311 -13.43 14.60 15.73
C LEU A 311 -14.30 14.32 14.49
N THR A 312 -15.45 14.99 14.37
CA THR A 312 -16.36 14.86 13.21
C THR A 312 -15.61 15.23 11.93
N ASN A 313 -15.66 14.37 10.91
CA ASN A 313 -15.00 14.60 9.62
C ASN A 313 -13.49 14.86 9.73
N ARG A 314 -12.83 14.27 10.73
CA ARG A 314 -11.38 14.32 10.92
C ARG A 314 -10.73 12.98 10.58
N GLY A 315 -9.52 13.07 10.06
CA GLY A 315 -8.61 11.94 9.95
C GLY A 315 -7.86 11.75 11.26
N ILE A 316 -7.78 10.52 11.75
CA ILE A 316 -7.10 10.18 13.00
C ILE A 316 -6.01 9.17 12.68
N TRP A 317 -4.77 9.62 12.76
CA TRP A 317 -3.58 8.80 12.62
C TRP A 317 -3.18 8.22 13.99
N VAL A 318 -3.15 6.90 14.12
CA VAL A 318 -2.85 6.20 15.37
C VAL A 318 -1.50 5.50 15.30
N ALA A 319 -0.52 6.01 16.04
CA ALA A 319 0.84 5.47 16.04
C ALA A 319 0.93 4.09 16.71
N LYS A 320 0.24 3.91 17.84
CA LYS A 320 0.11 2.65 18.59
C LYS A 320 -1.30 2.52 19.13
N ALA A 321 -1.78 1.29 19.33
CA ALA A 321 -3.16 1.06 19.77
C ALA A 321 -3.48 1.77 21.10
N GLU A 322 -2.51 1.85 22.01
CA GLU A 322 -2.60 2.55 23.28
C GLU A 322 -2.79 4.06 23.14
N ALA A 323 -2.38 4.64 22.00
CA ALA A 323 -2.52 6.06 21.76
C ALA A 323 -3.98 6.49 21.59
N LEU A 324 -4.88 5.57 21.21
CA LEU A 324 -6.31 5.82 21.16
C LEU A 324 -6.94 5.39 22.50
N PRO A 325 -7.47 6.31 23.34
CA PRO A 325 -8.08 5.97 24.62
C PRO A 325 -9.28 5.03 24.47
N THR A 326 -9.52 4.17 25.47
CA THR A 326 -10.58 3.12 25.43
C THR A 326 -11.98 3.68 25.63
N ASP A 327 -12.09 4.78 26.35
CA ASP A 327 -13.29 5.55 26.68
C ASP A 327 -13.62 6.63 25.63
N LEU A 328 -12.74 6.87 24.67
CA LEU A 328 -12.97 7.84 23.60
C LEU A 328 -14.02 7.32 22.62
N LYS A 329 -15.15 8.03 22.54
CA LYS A 329 -16.18 7.78 21.52
C LYS A 329 -15.80 8.46 20.22
N LEU A 330 -15.61 7.67 19.18
CA LEU A 330 -15.31 8.16 17.84
C LEU A 330 -16.60 8.39 17.04
N PRO A 331 -16.78 9.58 16.43
CA PRO A 331 -17.82 9.79 15.43
C PRO A 331 -17.71 8.78 14.28
N ALA A 332 -18.85 8.36 13.74
CA ALA A 332 -18.89 7.45 12.58
C ALA A 332 -18.24 8.06 11.32
N THR A 333 -18.13 9.38 11.26
CA THR A 333 -17.52 10.13 10.15
C THR A 333 -16.01 10.34 10.32
N SER A 334 -15.42 9.91 11.43
CA SER A 334 -13.96 9.96 11.59
C SER A 334 -13.30 8.84 10.78
N VAL A 335 -12.18 9.17 10.14
CA VAL A 335 -11.40 8.20 9.35
C VAL A 335 -10.17 7.80 10.15
N ILE A 336 -10.07 6.52 10.51
CA ILE A 336 -8.96 6.02 11.33
C ILE A 336 -7.90 5.39 10.45
N TRP A 337 -6.66 5.86 10.58
CA TRP A 337 -5.51 5.33 9.87
C TRP A 337 -4.40 4.95 10.85
N THR A 338 -3.79 3.79 10.69
CA THR A 338 -2.82 3.27 11.67
C THR A 338 -1.41 3.25 11.13
N ALA A 339 -0.40 3.33 12.00
CA ALA A 339 1.00 3.19 11.57
C ALA A 339 1.34 1.79 11.01
N GLY A 340 0.60 0.74 11.41
CA GLY A 340 0.85 -0.62 10.94
C GLY A 340 -0.27 -1.59 11.32
N VAL A 341 -0.24 -2.77 10.71
CA VAL A 341 -1.30 -3.79 10.83
C VAL A 341 -1.47 -4.33 12.25
N LYS A 342 -0.38 -4.50 13.02
CA LYS A 342 -0.47 -4.91 14.43
C LYS A 342 -1.32 -3.93 15.24
N THR A 343 -1.20 -2.62 14.98
CA THR A 343 -2.03 -1.58 15.61
C THR A 343 -3.48 -1.68 15.13
N TRP A 344 -3.71 -1.86 13.84
CA TRP A 344 -5.05 -2.07 13.28
C TRP A 344 -5.79 -3.21 13.99
N LYS A 345 -5.25 -4.44 13.97
CA LYS A 345 -5.92 -5.62 14.54
C LYS A 345 -6.25 -5.44 16.03
N ARG A 346 -5.37 -4.76 16.79
CA ARG A 346 -5.61 -4.43 18.21
C ARG A 346 -6.73 -3.42 18.41
N LEU A 347 -6.87 -2.44 17.53
CA LEU A 347 -7.98 -1.48 17.56
C LEU A 347 -9.30 -2.13 17.12
N ALA A 348 -9.28 -2.96 16.08
CA ALA A 348 -10.44 -3.74 15.64
C ALA A 348 -10.97 -4.64 16.76
N ALA A 349 -10.09 -5.32 17.49
CA ALA A 349 -10.48 -6.13 18.66
C ALA A 349 -11.12 -5.31 19.80
N ARG A 350 -10.94 -3.98 19.82
CA ARG A 350 -11.60 -3.05 20.75
C ARG A 350 -12.90 -2.47 20.19
N GLY A 351 -13.37 -2.95 19.03
CA GLY A 351 -14.57 -2.45 18.36
C GLY A 351 -14.35 -1.22 17.46
N VAL A 352 -13.11 -0.77 17.28
CA VAL A 352 -12.79 0.42 16.47
C VAL A 352 -12.69 0.04 15.00
N LEU A 353 -13.45 0.73 14.15
CA LEU A 353 -13.32 0.58 12.69
C LEU A 353 -12.07 1.34 12.24
N VAL A 354 -11.16 0.63 11.58
CA VAL A 354 -9.96 1.21 10.97
C VAL A 354 -10.14 1.22 9.46
N ASN A 355 -9.86 2.37 8.84
CA ASN A 355 -10.04 2.60 7.41
C ASN A 355 -8.77 2.33 6.60
N GLY A 356 -7.60 2.25 7.24
CA GLY A 356 -6.35 1.93 6.55
C GLY A 356 -5.12 1.91 7.44
N SER A 357 -3.98 1.65 6.81
CA SER A 357 -2.69 1.59 7.50
C SER A 357 -1.54 2.06 6.64
N ALA A 358 -0.47 2.51 7.30
CA ALA A 358 0.81 2.80 6.69
C ALA A 358 1.65 1.55 6.40
N ASP A 359 1.12 0.38 6.76
CA ASP A 359 1.74 -0.91 6.52
C ASP A 359 3.12 -1.10 7.18
N GLY A 360 3.43 -0.28 8.19
CA GLY A 360 4.75 -0.26 8.82
C GLY A 360 5.87 0.33 7.96
N LEU A 361 5.56 0.88 6.79
CA LEU A 361 6.56 1.41 5.83
C LEU A 361 7.01 2.86 6.14
N GLY A 362 6.52 3.42 7.25
CA GLY A 362 6.80 4.77 7.69
C GLY A 362 5.62 5.71 7.46
N GLU A 363 5.63 6.86 8.13
CA GLU A 363 4.51 7.82 8.06
C GLU A 363 4.42 8.52 6.70
N ASP A 364 5.52 8.57 5.94
CA ASP A 364 5.67 9.30 4.69
C ASP A 364 5.39 8.44 3.45
N SER A 365 5.40 7.11 3.58
CA SER A 365 5.35 6.16 2.44
C SER A 365 3.94 5.86 1.93
N SER A 366 2.91 6.22 2.69
CA SER A 366 1.53 5.77 2.45
C SER A 366 0.55 6.71 3.15
N ASN A 367 0.38 7.89 2.56
CA ASN A 367 -0.66 8.80 3.01
C ASN A 367 -2.05 8.20 2.76
N PRO A 368 -3.02 8.50 3.63
CA PRO A 368 -4.42 8.20 3.37
C PRO A 368 -4.81 8.81 2.02
N PRO A 369 -5.50 8.07 1.15
CA PRO A 369 -5.87 8.58 -0.16
C PRO A 369 -6.98 9.62 -0.05
N ALA A 370 -6.62 10.90 -0.18
CA ALA A 370 -7.53 12.03 0.01
C ALA A 370 -8.79 11.94 -0.85
N ASN A 371 -8.68 11.45 -2.09
CA ASN A 371 -9.82 11.28 -2.99
C ASN A 371 -10.85 10.25 -2.52
N LEU A 372 -10.46 9.29 -1.66
CA LEU A 372 -11.41 8.35 -1.05
C LEU A 372 -12.11 8.93 0.16
N PHE A 373 -11.57 9.98 0.78
CA PHE A 373 -12.09 10.59 2.01
C PHE A 373 -12.19 12.11 1.85
N PRO A 374 -12.93 12.62 0.85
CA PRO A 374 -13.01 14.06 0.56
C PRO A 374 -13.63 14.87 1.71
N GLU A 375 -14.38 14.22 2.59
CA GLU A 375 -14.95 14.84 3.78
C GLU A 375 -13.91 15.16 4.86
N VAL A 376 -12.72 14.53 4.82
CA VAL A 376 -11.68 14.74 5.83
C VAL A 376 -11.00 16.08 5.63
N THR A 377 -11.21 16.99 6.58
CA THR A 377 -10.68 18.36 6.52
C THR A 377 -9.28 18.50 7.08
N GLU A 378 -8.91 17.67 8.06
CA GLU A 378 -7.65 17.77 8.79
C GLU A 378 -7.29 16.42 9.43
N TRP A 379 -6.00 16.21 9.65
CA TRP A 379 -5.49 15.00 10.27
C TRP A 379 -4.92 15.27 11.65
N LEU A 380 -5.26 14.42 12.61
CA LEU A 380 -4.77 14.44 13.98
C LEU A 380 -3.91 13.19 14.22
N LYS A 381 -2.75 13.35 14.85
CA LYS A 381 -1.84 12.25 15.20
C LYS A 381 -1.94 11.94 16.68
N PHE A 382 -2.45 10.77 17.02
CA PHE A 382 -2.51 10.28 18.39
C PHE A 382 -1.21 9.54 18.70
N SER A 383 -0.43 10.06 19.65
CA SER A 383 0.86 9.50 20.07
C SER A 383 1.23 9.90 21.51
N HIS A 384 2.46 9.64 21.92
CA HIS A 384 3.00 10.08 23.20
C HIS A 384 3.37 11.57 23.19
N ALA A 385 3.59 12.13 24.38
CA ALA A 385 3.88 13.54 24.63
C ALA A 385 5.11 14.08 23.89
N GLU A 386 6.14 13.26 23.75
CA GLU A 386 7.38 13.57 23.02
C GLU A 386 7.29 13.17 21.53
N GLY A 387 6.08 12.84 21.06
CA GLY A 387 5.83 12.55 19.66
C GLY A 387 6.10 13.77 18.79
N ILE A 388 6.40 13.53 17.51
CA ILE A 388 6.62 14.61 16.55
C ILE A 388 5.32 14.90 15.78
N ALA A 389 4.87 16.15 15.87
CA ALA A 389 3.85 16.72 15.00
C ALA A 389 4.43 16.96 13.60
N THR A 390 3.61 16.81 12.55
CA THR A 390 3.99 17.23 11.19
C THR A 390 3.06 18.36 10.76
N PRO A 391 3.46 19.19 9.77
CA PRO A 391 2.57 20.23 9.23
C PRO A 391 1.21 19.69 8.78
N GLU A 392 1.17 18.43 8.34
CA GLU A 392 -0.02 17.76 7.85
C GLU A 392 -0.83 17.10 8.98
N ARG A 393 -0.25 16.91 10.18
CA ARG A 393 -0.86 16.15 11.28
C ARG A 393 -0.56 16.77 12.65
N ALA A 394 -1.56 17.45 13.22
CA ALA A 394 -1.46 18.01 14.57
C ALA A 394 -1.37 16.89 15.63
N LEU A 395 -0.41 16.98 16.55
CA LEU A 395 -0.20 15.97 17.59
C LEU A 395 -1.23 16.10 18.71
N ILE A 396 -1.90 14.99 19.02
CA ILE A 396 -2.70 14.78 20.22
C ILE A 396 -1.95 13.79 21.12
N SER A 397 -1.37 14.34 22.18
CA SER A 397 -0.62 13.56 23.17
C SER A 397 -1.58 12.91 24.14
N THR A 398 -1.68 11.58 24.15
CA THR A 398 -2.61 10.83 25.01
C THR A 398 -1.92 10.02 26.11
N TYR A 399 -0.61 9.89 26.03
CA TYR A 399 0.22 9.20 27.03
C TYR A 399 1.63 9.78 27.06
N ARG A 400 2.41 9.43 28.09
CA ARG A 400 3.85 9.67 28.17
C ARG A 400 4.61 8.36 28.30
N LEU A 401 5.86 8.37 27.87
CA LEU A 401 6.77 7.24 28.01
C LEU A 401 7.56 7.38 29.33
N VAL A 402 7.44 6.39 30.21
CA VAL A 402 8.17 6.34 31.48
C VAL A 402 9.25 5.26 31.35
N PRO A 403 10.55 5.60 31.42
CA PRO A 403 11.62 4.60 31.36
C PRO A 403 11.44 3.53 32.43
N LYS A 404 11.64 2.27 32.07
CA LYS A 404 11.69 1.19 33.06
C LYS A 404 12.92 1.36 33.96
N THR A 405 12.81 0.91 35.20
CA THR A 405 13.90 0.97 36.19
C THR A 405 15.02 -0.02 35.89
N ASP A 406 14.68 -1.22 35.41
CA ASP A 406 15.63 -2.26 35.04
C ASP A 406 15.85 -2.27 33.52
N LEU A 407 16.83 -1.49 33.06
CA LEU A 407 17.21 -1.43 31.65
C LEU A 407 18.30 -2.47 31.35
N PRO A 408 18.25 -3.14 30.18
CA PRO A 408 19.21 -4.17 29.82
C PRO A 408 20.62 -3.59 29.63
N ASP A 409 21.64 -4.36 30.03
CA ASP A 409 23.05 -4.06 29.71
C ASP A 409 23.32 -4.32 28.22
N LEU A 410 23.77 -3.29 27.52
CA LEU A 410 24.01 -3.29 26.08
C LEU A 410 25.50 -3.36 25.73
N ASN A 411 26.41 -3.33 26.71
CA ASN A 411 27.85 -3.22 26.47
C ASN A 411 28.42 -4.35 25.60
N GLN A 412 27.90 -5.57 25.79
CA GLN A 412 28.30 -6.76 25.04
C GLN A 412 27.57 -6.90 23.68
N ARG A 413 26.55 -6.09 23.43
CA ARG A 413 25.74 -6.13 22.21
C ARG A 413 26.38 -5.31 21.10
N THR A 414 26.36 -5.83 19.87
CA THR A 414 27.04 -5.23 18.70
C THR A 414 26.11 -4.83 17.58
N HIS A 415 24.91 -5.40 17.56
CA HIS A 415 23.90 -5.16 16.53
C HIS A 415 22.59 -4.83 17.22
N PHE A 416 21.96 -3.75 16.82
CA PHE A 416 20.79 -3.21 17.49
C PHE A 416 19.64 -3.01 16.51
N PHE A 417 18.45 -3.50 16.81
CA PHE A 417 17.23 -3.17 16.10
C PHE A 417 16.31 -2.33 16.98
N TRP A 418 15.93 -1.15 16.48
CA TRP A 418 15.12 -0.20 17.22
C TRP A 418 13.71 -0.12 16.64
N SER A 419 12.72 -0.42 17.47
CA SER A 419 11.30 -0.27 17.12
C SER A 419 10.80 1.17 17.34
N SER A 420 11.59 2.03 17.99
CA SER A 420 11.24 3.40 18.35
C SER A 420 12.49 4.27 18.52
N GLY A 421 12.44 5.52 18.03
CA GLY A 421 13.51 6.50 18.20
C GLY A 421 13.80 6.80 19.68
N SER A 422 12.75 6.97 20.50
CA SER A 422 12.88 7.23 21.94
C SER A 422 13.60 6.10 22.69
N ALA A 423 13.42 4.84 22.25
CA ALA A 423 14.14 3.70 22.85
C ALA A 423 15.63 3.74 22.54
N PHE A 424 15.98 4.12 21.31
CA PHE A 424 17.36 4.34 20.92
C PHE A 424 17.99 5.51 21.67
N GLU A 425 17.30 6.65 21.78
CA GLU A 425 17.81 7.83 22.51
C GLU A 425 18.04 7.53 23.99
N LEU A 426 17.11 6.85 24.65
CA LEU A 426 17.28 6.39 26.03
C LEU A 426 18.50 5.49 26.15
N ALA A 427 18.61 4.45 25.32
CA ALA A 427 19.74 3.53 25.35
C ALA A 427 21.08 4.24 25.10
N LEU A 428 21.13 5.17 24.15
CA LEU A 428 22.33 5.95 23.82
C LEU A 428 22.73 6.88 24.97
N SER A 429 21.77 7.48 25.66
CA SER A 429 22.02 8.35 26.82
C SER A 429 22.61 7.60 28.02
N GLN A 430 22.16 6.36 28.24
CA GLN A 430 22.61 5.51 29.34
C GLN A 430 23.94 4.81 29.03
N GLN A 431 24.10 4.35 27.78
CA GLN A 431 25.26 3.59 27.33
C GLN A 431 25.82 4.14 26.01
N PRO A 432 26.57 5.26 26.04
CA PRO A 432 27.15 5.86 24.84
C PRO A 432 28.09 4.92 24.06
N SER A 433 28.56 3.84 24.69
CA SER A 433 29.37 2.77 24.10
C SER A 433 28.68 2.04 22.93
N ILE A 434 27.36 2.18 22.79
CA ILE A 434 26.60 1.62 21.66
C ILE A 434 26.74 2.47 20.39
N LYS A 435 27.12 3.75 20.48
CA LYS A 435 27.21 4.68 19.33
C LYS A 435 28.01 4.14 18.13
N PRO A 436 29.21 3.52 18.31
CA PRO A 436 29.97 2.96 17.20
C PRO A 436 29.50 1.55 16.80
N ARG A 437 28.34 1.06 17.22
CA ARG A 437 27.87 -0.30 16.89
C ARG A 437 27.00 -0.28 15.61
N TRP A 438 26.45 -1.43 15.22
CA TRP A 438 25.57 -1.53 14.07
C TRP A 438 24.11 -1.34 14.49
N HIS A 439 23.38 -0.50 13.77
CA HIS A 439 22.01 -0.14 14.08
C HIS A 439 21.08 -0.49 12.90
N ALA A 440 19.86 -0.86 13.24
CA ALA A 440 18.79 -1.14 12.30
C ALA A 440 17.47 -0.62 12.86
N SER A 441 16.54 -0.31 11.97
CA SER A 441 15.17 0.04 12.34
C SER A 441 14.22 -0.16 11.16
N GLY A 442 12.93 -0.04 11.44
CA GLY A 442 11.95 0.28 10.41
C GLY A 442 12.24 1.62 9.73
N PRO A 443 11.66 1.88 8.55
CA PRO A 443 11.72 3.18 7.88
C PRO A 443 11.00 4.28 8.69
N GLY A 444 11.20 5.54 8.28
CA GLY A 444 10.50 6.69 8.85
C GLY A 444 11.23 7.34 10.03
N HIS A 445 10.46 7.80 11.02
CA HIS A 445 10.98 8.68 12.07
C HIS A 445 12.10 8.02 12.91
N THR A 446 11.91 6.76 13.34
CA THR A 446 12.93 6.03 14.10
C THR A 446 14.27 5.99 13.36
N HIS A 447 14.26 5.70 12.05
CA HIS A 447 15.48 5.68 11.26
C HIS A 447 16.16 7.06 11.20
N ARG A 448 15.38 8.12 10.97
CA ARG A 448 15.89 9.50 10.95
C ARG A 448 16.53 9.88 12.27
N THR A 449 15.89 9.57 13.40
CA THR A 449 16.43 9.83 14.75
C THR A 449 17.78 9.17 14.95
N ILE A 450 17.93 7.89 14.55
CA ILE A 450 19.19 7.17 14.69
C ILE A 450 20.28 7.81 13.82
N VAL A 451 20.01 8.02 12.54
CA VAL A 451 20.99 8.61 11.60
C VAL A 451 21.45 9.98 12.09
N GLN A 452 20.53 10.82 12.57
CA GLN A 452 20.84 12.16 13.07
C GLN A 452 21.73 12.10 14.32
N ALA A 453 21.44 11.22 15.28
CA ALA A 453 22.23 11.08 16.50
C ALA A 453 23.63 10.49 16.25
N LEU A 454 23.76 9.61 15.25
CA LEU A 454 25.03 8.99 14.89
C LEU A 454 25.87 9.89 13.97
N GLY A 455 25.28 10.90 13.33
CA GLY A 455 25.96 11.81 12.40
C GLY A 455 26.19 11.21 11.00
N GLY A 456 25.46 10.15 10.64
CA GLY A 456 25.59 9.46 9.36
C GLY A 456 24.84 8.14 9.29
N SER A 457 24.73 7.58 8.08
CA SER A 457 23.99 6.33 7.80
C SER A 457 24.88 5.10 7.62
N GLU A 458 26.21 5.23 7.71
CA GLU A 458 27.16 4.14 7.42
C GLU A 458 26.87 2.88 8.23
N ARG A 459 26.52 3.04 9.52
CA ARG A 459 26.22 1.94 10.45
C ARG A 459 24.73 1.76 10.72
N VAL A 460 23.86 2.36 9.92
CA VAL A 460 22.40 2.26 10.08
C VAL A 460 21.80 1.63 8.84
N ARG A 461 20.91 0.65 9.02
CA ARG A 461 20.17 0.03 7.91
C ARG A 461 18.68 -0.01 8.18
N ILE A 462 17.90 0.05 7.11
CA ILE A 462 16.45 -0.10 7.18
C ILE A 462 16.11 -1.56 6.93
N PHE A 463 15.21 -2.09 7.75
CA PHE A 463 14.60 -3.40 7.61
C PHE A 463 13.08 -3.26 7.81
N PRO A 464 12.25 -4.04 7.10
CA PRO A 464 10.80 -3.97 7.23
C PRO A 464 10.31 -4.35 8.63
N ASP A 465 10.99 -5.32 9.27
CA ASP A 465 10.68 -5.76 10.63
C ASP A 465 11.90 -6.39 11.32
N TYR A 466 11.71 -6.68 12.62
CA TYR A 466 12.70 -7.32 13.48
C TYR A 466 13.10 -8.72 12.99
N TYR A 467 12.16 -9.51 12.46
CA TYR A 467 12.43 -10.90 12.08
C TYR A 467 13.33 -10.96 10.83
N THR A 468 13.05 -10.09 9.87
CA THR A 468 13.85 -9.91 8.64
C THR A 468 15.26 -9.43 8.97
N TRP A 469 15.38 -8.47 9.89
CA TRP A 469 16.70 -8.04 10.37
C TRP A 469 17.46 -9.18 11.06
N ARG A 470 16.80 -9.88 11.99
CA ARG A 470 17.41 -10.96 12.77
C ARG A 470 17.90 -12.10 11.87
N SER A 471 17.15 -12.49 10.85
CA SER A 471 17.56 -13.55 9.92
C SER A 471 18.74 -13.15 9.03
N GLU A 472 18.96 -11.85 8.80
CA GLU A 472 20.10 -11.37 8.02
C GLU A 472 21.39 -11.32 8.86
N VAL A 473 21.29 -10.89 10.11
CA VAL A 473 22.47 -10.61 10.96
C VAL A 473 22.88 -11.75 11.87
N VAL A 474 21.99 -12.70 12.20
CA VAL A 474 22.34 -13.84 13.05
C VAL A 474 22.88 -14.99 12.19
N GLN A 475 23.99 -15.58 12.63
CA GLN A 475 24.64 -16.73 11.96
C GLN A 475 23.83 -18.02 12.02
#